data_AF-A0A818KMQ9-F1
#
_entry.id   AF-A0A818KMQ9-F1
#
_cell.length_a   1.000
_cell.length_b   1.000
_cell.length_c   1.000
_cell.angle_alpha   90.00
_cell.angle_beta   90.00
_cell.angle_gamma   90.00
#
_symmetry.space_group_name_H-M   'P 1'
#
loop_
_entity.id
_entity.type
_entity.pdbx_description
1 polymer ?
#
loop_
_entity_poly.entity_id
_entity_poly.type
_entity_poly.pdbx_seq_one_letter_code
_entity_poly.pdbx_strand_id
1 'polypeptide(L)'
;MLKRMMMIFCIGYAAIYRSLPISSYPAADRRLFAYQTGKRSNMFLRSKDGTPIGPISQCMSSVKLIPGMKTLGSAGNVTDLTLIEGISDYETSTFIQLVFALTVPNLSSYSIPFATAFLHSIKLIETHFEEMCLCISDTDFYHSSLVRKNIRDTKFRTNLNQALENLSLEYGGLSYRSERVHQIRIECLKKNTPGILHRIWPQLGFASTAIGSSFAVYKKEIEFYCGEQLPLINLAVYLSSEGFFGVLASIHTDEYFLTPSTAFFEFIKEEDINQAQPKTLLISEIEPGQRYELVCTTDSGLVRYRLGDVVYCTRYLSQADNTVPLPFEQEKIPRIPLVSIAYRVGNLISITGENTTEQHVMDALQRTVQIWKQQEINVDIYDFTLYPKLDTFPSRYVMFLELFNNNSQSENKIIDRQQCILLNDAMSEIERQLCEANDIYKDQRNAGKIGSLICILVRKGTFSIFLNKILVTTNISPTQVKPHRLLKNTQHIQFFYDNKIDAALFS
;
A
#
# COMPACT_ATOMS: atom_id res chain seq x y z
N MET A 1 8.22 17.85 -16.91
CA MET A 1 7.88 16.80 -15.92
C MET A 1 7.52 17.35 -14.53
N LEU A 2 8.46 17.91 -13.73
CA LEU A 2 8.21 18.28 -12.32
C LEU A 2 7.03 19.25 -12.10
N LYS A 3 6.90 20.30 -12.93
CA LYS A 3 5.76 21.24 -12.86
C LYS A 3 4.40 20.56 -13.09
N ARG A 4 4.34 19.60 -14.02
CA ARG A 4 3.13 18.81 -14.30
C ARG A 4 2.83 17.84 -13.16
N MET A 5 3.86 17.19 -12.62
CA MET A 5 3.76 16.33 -11.45
C MET A 5 3.14 17.10 -10.28
N MET A 6 3.69 18.26 -9.91
CA MET A 6 3.12 19.08 -8.83
C MET A 6 1.67 19.49 -9.12
N MET A 7 1.36 19.88 -10.35
CA MET A 7 -0.02 20.21 -10.75
C MET A 7 -0.99 19.03 -10.55
N ILE A 8 -0.61 17.81 -10.96
CA ILE A 8 -1.44 16.61 -10.80
C ILE A 8 -1.64 16.27 -9.32
N PHE A 9 -0.58 16.35 -8.51
CA PHE A 9 -0.70 16.19 -7.06
C PHE A 9 -1.65 17.23 -6.47
N CYS A 10 -1.50 18.51 -6.83
CA CYS A 10 -2.42 19.56 -6.38
C CYS A 10 -3.87 19.28 -6.79
N ILE A 11 -4.13 18.80 -8.02
CA ILE A 11 -5.47 18.42 -8.49
C ILE A 11 -6.03 17.26 -7.66
N GLY A 12 -5.25 16.19 -7.47
CA GLY A 12 -5.66 15.02 -6.68
C GLY A 12 -5.98 15.39 -5.23
N TYR A 13 -5.12 16.16 -4.57
CA TYR A 13 -5.38 16.64 -3.21
C TYR A 13 -6.56 17.63 -3.14
N ALA A 14 -6.73 18.49 -4.14
CA ALA A 14 -7.90 19.38 -4.21
C ALA A 14 -9.21 18.58 -4.33
N ALA A 15 -9.22 17.47 -5.08
CA ALA A 15 -10.36 16.56 -5.13
C ALA A 15 -10.67 15.98 -3.74
N ILE A 16 -9.64 15.53 -3.02
CA ILE A 16 -9.79 15.04 -1.63
C ILE A 16 -10.43 16.10 -0.74
N TYR A 17 -9.85 17.31 -0.69
CA TYR A 17 -10.36 18.35 0.21
C TYR A 17 -11.79 18.78 -0.13
N ARG A 18 -12.15 18.86 -1.42
CA ARG A 18 -13.53 19.19 -1.84
C ARG A 18 -14.56 18.16 -1.37
N SER A 19 -14.16 16.90 -1.22
CA SER A 19 -15.05 15.83 -0.74
C SER A 19 -15.13 15.75 0.79
N LEU A 20 -14.24 16.42 1.52
CA LEU A 20 -14.27 16.45 2.98
C LEU A 20 -15.13 17.60 3.51
N PRO A 21 -15.69 17.47 4.74
CA PRO A 21 -16.35 18.58 5.42
C PRO A 21 -15.41 19.80 5.53
N ILE A 22 -15.96 21.01 5.44
CA ILE A 22 -15.17 22.26 5.55
C ILE A 22 -14.37 22.32 6.86
N SER A 23 -14.90 21.75 7.95
CA SER A 23 -14.21 21.63 9.24
C SER A 23 -12.90 20.81 9.18
N SER A 24 -12.76 19.95 8.18
CA SER A 24 -11.58 19.10 7.96
C SER A 24 -10.52 19.76 7.08
N TYR A 25 -10.75 21.00 6.61
CA TYR A 25 -9.77 21.72 5.80
C TYR A 25 -8.59 22.12 6.70
N PRO A 26 -7.35 21.95 6.23
CA PRO A 26 -6.19 22.37 7.00
C PRO A 26 -6.21 23.89 7.15
N ALA A 27 -6.16 24.39 8.38
CA ALA A 27 -5.79 25.78 8.61
C ALA A 27 -4.33 25.99 8.15
N ALA A 28 -3.97 27.23 7.80
CA ALA A 28 -2.67 27.53 7.17
C ALA A 28 -1.44 27.13 8.01
N ASP A 29 -1.63 26.96 9.31
CA ASP A 29 -0.65 26.56 10.31
C ASP A 29 -0.61 25.03 10.56
N ARG A 30 -1.59 24.28 10.04
CA ARG A 30 -1.64 22.83 10.26
C ARG A 30 -0.65 22.09 9.37
N ARG A 31 0.02 21.11 9.97
CA ARG A 31 0.98 20.24 9.29
C ARG A 31 0.33 18.93 8.83
N LEU A 32 0.89 18.34 7.79
CA LEU A 32 0.53 17.07 7.18
C LEU A 32 1.64 16.06 7.52
N PHE A 33 1.30 14.78 7.60
CA PHE A 33 2.28 13.71 7.61
C PHE A 33 2.19 12.99 6.27
N ALA A 34 3.10 13.33 5.37
CA ALA A 34 3.35 12.56 4.16
C ALA A 34 4.68 11.84 4.33
N TYR A 35 4.66 10.51 4.33
CA TYR A 35 5.88 9.73 4.48
C TYR A 35 6.85 10.03 3.32
N GLN A 36 8.08 10.42 3.68
CA GLN A 36 9.12 10.74 2.72
C GLN A 36 10.18 9.66 2.67
N THR A 37 10.60 9.32 1.45
CA THR A 37 11.81 8.55 1.20
C THR A 37 12.90 9.48 0.68
N GLY A 38 13.98 9.63 1.44
CA GLY A 38 15.16 10.37 1.00
C GLY A 38 16.32 9.43 0.70
N LYS A 39 17.14 9.77 -0.30
CA LYS A 39 18.43 9.11 -0.53
C LYS A 39 19.45 10.13 -1.02
N ARG A 40 20.60 10.30 -0.35
CA ARG A 40 21.65 11.23 -0.82
C ARG A 40 22.00 10.96 -2.29
N SER A 41 22.22 12.03 -3.05
CA SER A 41 22.49 11.97 -4.51
C SER A 41 23.67 11.06 -4.90
N ASN A 42 24.67 10.93 -4.04
CA ASN A 42 25.84 10.07 -4.25
C ASN A 42 25.56 8.57 -4.00
N MET A 43 24.42 8.22 -3.41
CA MET A 43 24.04 6.84 -3.13
C MET A 43 23.15 6.21 -4.23
N PHE A 44 22.75 6.98 -5.24
CA PHE A 44 22.03 6.42 -6.39
C PHE A 44 22.98 5.57 -7.25
N LEU A 45 22.47 4.43 -7.70
CA LEU A 45 23.10 3.72 -8.81
C LEU A 45 23.11 4.63 -10.03
N ARG A 46 24.10 4.48 -10.91
CA ARG A 46 24.22 5.31 -12.11
C ARG A 46 24.41 4.43 -13.33
N SER A 47 23.76 4.80 -14.43
CA SER A 47 24.05 4.23 -15.74
C SER A 47 25.45 4.62 -16.22
N LYS A 48 25.88 4.06 -17.35
CA LYS A 48 27.20 4.30 -17.94
C LYS A 48 27.47 5.79 -18.25
N ASP A 49 26.44 6.55 -18.57
CA ASP A 49 26.48 7.99 -18.83
C ASP A 49 26.35 8.85 -17.56
N GLY A 50 26.25 8.23 -16.38
CA GLY A 50 26.16 8.92 -15.08
C GLY A 50 24.73 9.27 -14.63
N THR A 51 23.69 8.93 -15.41
CA THR A 51 22.29 9.19 -15.05
C THR A 51 21.89 8.39 -13.80
N PRO A 52 21.32 9.02 -12.76
CA PRO A 52 20.84 8.31 -11.57
C PRO A 52 19.73 7.31 -11.89
N ILE A 53 19.85 6.10 -11.37
CA ILE A 53 18.86 5.03 -11.44
C ILE A 53 18.32 4.82 -10.03
N GLY A 54 17.00 4.90 -9.90
CA GLY A 54 16.31 4.70 -8.64
C GLY A 54 14.80 4.80 -8.81
N PRO A 55 14.04 4.50 -7.75
CA PRO A 55 12.60 4.58 -7.79
C PRO A 55 12.09 6.02 -7.90
N ILE A 56 10.92 6.20 -8.53
CA ILE A 56 10.27 7.50 -8.67
C ILE A 56 9.98 8.17 -7.32
N SER A 57 9.73 7.40 -6.25
CA SER A 57 9.54 7.93 -4.90
C SER A 57 10.76 8.70 -4.35
N GLN A 58 11.96 8.43 -4.88
CA GLN A 58 13.20 9.09 -4.49
C GLN A 58 13.65 10.14 -5.50
N CYS A 59 12.85 10.44 -6.54
CA CYS A 59 13.24 11.36 -7.59
C CYS A 59 13.60 12.75 -7.05
N MET A 60 12.86 13.25 -6.05
CA MET A 60 13.12 14.55 -5.43
C MET A 60 14.51 14.65 -4.79
N SER A 61 15.07 13.53 -4.34
CA SER A 61 16.42 13.49 -3.78
C SER A 61 17.53 13.41 -4.84
N SER A 62 17.21 12.93 -6.05
CA SER A 62 18.19 12.87 -7.14
C SER A 62 18.35 14.22 -7.86
N VAL A 63 17.34 15.08 -7.84
CA VAL A 63 17.41 16.40 -8.49
C VAL A 63 18.31 17.35 -7.69
N LYS A 64 19.36 17.87 -8.34
CA LYS A 64 20.10 19.05 -7.89
C LYS A 64 19.23 20.30 -8.10
N LEU A 65 18.15 20.42 -7.33
CA LEU A 65 17.30 21.61 -7.39
C LEU A 65 18.02 22.82 -6.80
N ILE A 66 17.59 24.00 -7.23
CA ILE A 66 17.94 25.30 -6.62
C ILE A 66 17.67 25.20 -5.10
N PRO A 67 18.60 25.66 -4.24
CA PRO A 67 18.37 25.73 -2.79
C PRO A 67 17.02 26.39 -2.49
N GLY A 68 16.15 25.72 -1.73
CA GLY A 68 14.80 26.20 -1.37
C GLY A 68 13.63 25.44 -2.02
N MET A 69 13.79 24.82 -3.20
CA MET A 69 12.68 24.05 -3.82
C MET A 69 12.36 22.75 -3.08
N LYS A 70 13.34 22.11 -2.42
CA LYS A 70 13.09 20.92 -1.58
C LYS A 70 12.27 21.29 -0.34
N THR A 71 12.61 22.40 0.30
CA THR A 71 11.86 22.98 1.43
C THR A 71 10.44 23.37 1.00
N LEU A 72 10.27 23.91 -0.21
CA LEU A 72 8.95 24.19 -0.78
C LEU A 72 8.14 22.89 -1.05
N GLY A 73 8.80 21.81 -1.44
CA GLY A 73 8.18 20.49 -1.63
C GLY A 73 7.81 19.77 -0.32
N SER A 74 8.45 20.17 0.79
CA SER A 74 8.09 19.78 2.16
C SER A 74 7.19 20.81 2.85
N ALA A 75 6.75 21.87 2.15
CA ALA A 75 5.93 22.92 2.75
C ALA A 75 4.62 22.31 3.30
N GLY A 76 4.40 22.51 4.59
CA GLY A 76 3.26 21.93 5.31
C GLY A 76 3.46 20.48 5.78
N ASN A 77 4.56 19.78 5.45
CA ASN A 77 4.87 18.47 6.03
C ASN A 77 5.50 18.62 7.43
N VAL A 78 5.36 17.61 8.30
CA VAL A 78 6.01 17.63 9.62
C VAL A 78 7.54 17.52 9.56
N THR A 79 8.09 16.96 8.47
CA THR A 79 9.53 16.80 8.24
C THR A 79 9.98 17.42 6.93
N ASP A 80 11.17 18.05 6.97
CA ASP A 80 11.86 18.51 5.76
C ASP A 80 12.63 17.34 5.12
N LEU A 81 12.52 17.20 3.80
CA LEU A 81 13.15 16.13 3.02
C LEU A 81 14.67 16.08 3.23
N THR A 82 15.32 17.22 3.43
CA THR A 82 16.77 17.32 3.65
C THR A 82 17.21 16.63 4.94
N LEU A 83 16.35 16.57 5.96
CA LEU A 83 16.61 15.86 7.21
C LEU A 83 16.50 14.33 7.04
N ILE A 84 15.80 13.86 6.02
CA ILE A 84 15.57 12.42 5.79
C ILE A 84 16.58 11.84 4.79
N GLU A 85 17.08 12.63 3.84
CA GLU A 85 18.04 12.18 2.82
C GLU A 85 19.31 11.56 3.39
N GLY A 86 19.70 11.93 4.61
CA GLY A 86 20.87 11.40 5.30
C GLY A 86 20.69 10.04 5.96
N ILE A 87 19.48 9.49 6.00
CA ILE A 87 19.16 8.25 6.71
C ILE A 87 18.99 7.13 5.69
N SER A 88 19.87 6.13 5.75
CA SER A 88 19.80 4.96 4.85
C SER A 88 18.88 3.86 5.38
N ASP A 89 18.78 3.74 6.70
CA ASP A 89 17.99 2.71 7.36
C ASP A 89 16.51 3.10 7.42
N TYR A 90 15.65 2.24 6.88
CA TYR A 90 14.21 2.52 6.75
C TYR A 90 13.49 2.59 8.09
N GLU A 91 13.80 1.68 9.01
CA GLU A 91 13.15 1.63 10.32
C GLU A 91 13.50 2.88 11.13
N THR A 92 14.78 3.28 11.13
CA THR A 92 15.27 4.52 11.74
C THR A 92 14.68 5.77 11.08
N SER A 93 14.57 5.80 9.75
CA SER A 93 13.94 6.90 9.01
C SER A 93 12.46 7.05 9.38
N THR A 94 11.76 5.93 9.47
CA THR A 94 10.34 5.90 9.83
C THR A 94 10.16 6.33 11.28
N PHE A 95 10.98 5.82 12.21
CA PHE A 95 11.00 6.23 13.60
C PHE A 95 11.18 7.75 13.75
N ILE A 96 12.18 8.34 13.09
CA ILE A 96 12.44 9.78 13.16
C ILE A 96 11.25 10.59 12.65
N GLN A 97 10.72 10.23 11.48
CA GLN A 97 9.55 10.92 10.92
C GLN A 97 8.32 10.83 11.83
N LEU A 98 8.10 9.68 12.50
CA LEU A 98 7.03 9.50 13.47
C LEU A 98 7.21 10.35 14.72
N VAL A 99 8.43 10.54 15.22
CA VAL A 99 8.71 11.45 16.35
C VAL A 99 8.31 12.88 16.00
N PHE A 100 8.65 13.36 14.80
CA PHE A 100 8.20 14.68 14.31
C PHE A 100 6.67 14.74 14.20
N ALA A 101 6.02 13.70 13.65
CA ALA A 101 4.57 13.65 13.54
C ALA A 101 3.86 13.67 14.90
N LEU A 102 4.36 12.89 15.87
CA LEU A 102 3.82 12.81 17.23
C LEU A 102 4.00 14.12 18.00
N THR A 103 5.05 14.87 17.70
CA THR A 103 5.29 16.22 18.27
C THR A 103 4.26 17.24 17.79
N VAL A 104 3.55 17.00 16.69
CA VAL A 104 2.49 17.89 16.20
C VAL A 104 1.13 17.46 16.79
N PRO A 105 0.37 18.36 17.43
CA PRO A 105 -0.89 18.00 18.06
C PRO A 105 -2.05 17.90 17.06
N ASN A 106 -2.10 18.82 16.08
CA ASN A 106 -3.20 18.97 15.13
C ASN A 106 -2.75 18.61 13.71
N LEU A 107 -2.46 17.33 13.51
CA LEU A 107 -2.08 16.80 12.20
C LEU A 107 -3.29 16.78 11.26
N SER A 108 -3.16 17.28 10.04
CA SER A 108 -4.27 17.37 9.09
C SER A 108 -4.51 16.08 8.31
N SER A 109 -3.46 15.35 7.96
CA SER A 109 -3.57 14.06 7.28
C SER A 109 -2.41 13.14 7.60
N TYR A 110 -2.67 11.82 7.49
CA TYR A 110 -1.68 10.77 7.68
C TYR A 110 -1.58 9.92 6.41
N SER A 111 -0.58 10.21 5.58
CA SER A 111 -0.43 9.66 4.22
C SER A 111 0.85 8.86 4.09
N ILE A 112 0.72 7.57 3.76
CA ILE A 112 1.85 6.67 3.46
C ILE A 112 1.53 5.94 2.17
N PRO A 113 2.41 5.90 1.16
CA PRO A 113 2.04 5.41 -0.17
C PRO A 113 1.52 3.96 -0.24
N PHE A 114 2.01 3.06 0.61
CA PHE A 114 1.70 1.63 0.54
C PHE A 114 1.23 1.08 1.88
N ALA A 115 0.22 0.20 1.85
CA ALA A 115 -0.44 -0.33 3.04
C ALA A 115 0.51 -1.08 3.99
N THR A 116 1.50 -1.80 3.44
CA THR A 116 2.53 -2.49 4.23
C THR A 116 3.38 -1.52 5.04
N ALA A 117 3.83 -0.42 4.43
CA ALA A 117 4.55 0.65 5.11
C ALA A 117 3.65 1.39 6.11
N PHE A 118 2.37 1.52 5.80
CA PHE A 118 1.39 2.13 6.70
C PHE A 118 1.24 1.32 7.99
N LEU A 119 0.98 0.01 7.87
CA LEU A 119 0.90 -0.89 9.01
C LEU A 119 2.22 -0.92 9.81
N HIS A 120 3.36 -0.97 9.12
CA HIS A 120 4.67 -0.92 9.78
C HIS A 120 4.85 0.36 10.61
N SER A 121 4.41 1.51 10.10
CA SER A 121 4.51 2.78 10.84
C SER A 121 3.71 2.76 12.14
N ILE A 122 2.50 2.18 12.12
CA ILE A 122 1.68 2.03 13.32
C ILE A 122 2.33 1.03 14.27
N LYS A 123 2.89 -0.06 13.74
CA LYS A 123 3.57 -1.05 14.57
C LYS A 123 4.80 -0.47 15.27
N LEU A 124 5.53 0.43 14.60
CA LEU A 124 6.62 1.17 15.21
C LEU A 124 6.13 2.08 16.34
N ILE A 125 4.99 2.76 16.19
CA ILE A 125 4.37 3.51 17.29
C ILE A 125 4.07 2.55 18.46
N GLU A 126 3.35 1.46 18.22
CA GLU A 126 2.99 0.52 19.29
C GLU A 126 4.20 -0.08 20.03
N THR A 127 5.29 -0.32 19.29
CA THR A 127 6.48 -1.02 19.82
C THR A 127 7.45 -0.05 20.49
N HIS A 128 7.62 1.15 19.95
CA HIS A 128 8.65 2.10 20.39
C HIS A 128 8.11 3.44 20.91
N PHE A 129 6.80 3.57 21.23
CA PHE A 129 6.24 4.84 21.71
C PHE A 129 6.98 5.40 22.93
N GLU A 130 7.52 4.56 23.82
CA GLU A 130 8.29 5.03 24.98
C GLU A 130 9.60 5.71 24.57
N GLU A 131 10.35 5.12 23.63
CA GLU A 131 11.55 5.73 23.08
C GLU A 131 11.22 7.02 22.33
N MET A 132 10.11 7.04 21.56
CA MET A 132 9.64 8.24 20.87
C MET A 132 9.28 9.34 21.88
N CYS A 133 8.59 9.00 22.97
CA CYS A 133 8.23 9.93 24.03
C CYS A 133 9.44 10.54 24.72
N LEU A 134 10.50 9.75 24.97
CA LEU A 134 11.76 10.25 25.51
C LEU A 134 12.45 11.20 24.52
N CYS A 135 12.47 10.85 23.22
CA CYS A 135 13.00 11.74 22.19
C CYS A 135 12.26 13.08 22.13
N ILE A 136 10.93 13.07 22.27
CA ILE A 136 10.11 14.30 22.28
C ILE A 136 10.37 15.11 23.54
N SER A 137 10.36 14.46 24.73
CA SER A 137 10.57 15.12 26.02
C SER A 137 11.87 15.90 26.05
N ASP A 138 12.96 15.24 25.67
CA ASP A 138 14.31 15.77 25.85
C ASP A 138 14.87 16.35 24.55
N THR A 139 14.09 16.30 23.46
CA THR A 139 14.48 16.74 22.10
C THR A 139 15.78 16.11 21.63
N ASP A 140 16.02 14.87 22.06
CA ASP A 140 17.24 14.12 21.76
C ASP A 140 16.92 12.74 21.18
N PHE A 141 17.24 12.58 19.89
CA PHE A 141 17.09 11.29 19.22
C PHE A 141 18.05 10.21 19.74
N TYR A 142 19.02 10.54 20.61
CA TYR A 142 19.93 9.56 21.22
C TYR A 142 19.21 8.58 22.18
N HIS A 143 18.01 8.91 22.66
CA HIS A 143 17.19 7.97 23.44
C HIS A 143 16.78 6.74 22.63
N SER A 144 16.70 6.86 21.30
CA SER A 144 16.34 5.75 20.42
C SER A 144 17.49 4.76 20.23
N SER A 145 17.20 3.49 20.48
CA SER A 145 18.08 2.36 20.17
C SER A 145 18.40 2.27 18.67
N LEU A 146 17.40 2.51 17.81
CA LEU A 146 17.53 2.52 16.34
C LEU A 146 18.48 3.62 15.87
N VAL A 147 18.29 4.84 16.37
CA VAL A 147 19.14 5.99 16.03
C VAL A 147 20.58 5.75 16.49
N ARG A 148 20.78 5.28 17.72
CA ARG A 148 22.14 4.99 18.24
C ARG A 148 22.89 3.96 17.40
N LYS A 149 22.18 2.95 16.91
CA LYS A 149 22.75 1.89 16.08
C LYS A 149 23.13 2.40 14.68
N ASN A 150 22.25 3.19 14.07
CA ASN A 150 22.30 3.48 12.63
C ASN A 150 22.82 4.87 12.26
N ILE A 151 22.81 5.85 13.18
CA ILE A 151 23.26 7.23 12.94
C ILE A 151 24.49 7.55 13.82
N ARG A 152 25.67 7.43 13.22
CA ARG A 152 26.97 7.74 13.89
C ARG A 152 27.41 9.20 13.73
N ASP A 153 26.91 9.89 12.72
CA ASP A 153 27.25 11.29 12.44
C ASP A 153 26.63 12.20 13.51
N THR A 154 27.49 12.72 14.39
CA THR A 154 27.08 13.58 15.51
C THR A 154 26.51 14.91 15.02
N LYS A 155 27.08 15.50 13.96
CA LYS A 155 26.60 16.78 13.41
C LYS A 155 25.21 16.61 12.81
N PHE A 156 24.99 15.52 12.08
CA PHE A 156 23.66 15.23 11.54
C PHE A 156 22.62 15.00 12.65
N ARG A 157 22.99 14.27 13.72
CA ARG A 157 22.09 14.09 14.88
C ARG A 157 21.80 15.41 15.60
N THR A 158 22.78 16.28 15.79
CA THR A 158 22.57 17.62 16.36
C THR A 158 21.59 18.44 15.53
N ASN A 159 21.68 18.38 14.19
CA ASN A 159 20.73 19.06 13.31
C ASN A 159 19.30 18.51 13.46
N LEU A 160 19.15 17.18 13.60
CA LEU A 160 17.83 16.55 13.85
C LEU A 160 17.25 17.00 15.19
N ASN A 161 18.05 16.98 16.25
CA ASN A 161 17.64 17.42 17.59
C ASN A 161 17.23 18.90 17.56
N GLN A 162 18.00 19.77 16.89
CA GLN A 162 17.67 21.18 16.75
C GLN A 162 16.38 21.41 15.97
N ALA A 163 16.13 20.64 14.91
CA ALA A 163 14.88 20.72 14.16
C ALA A 163 13.66 20.30 15.01
N LEU A 164 13.83 19.28 15.86
CA LEU A 164 12.77 18.83 16.78
C LEU A 164 12.51 19.85 17.90
N GLU A 165 13.56 20.44 18.47
CA GLU A 165 13.44 21.53 19.46
C GLU A 165 12.70 22.72 18.86
N ASN A 166 13.11 23.18 17.67
CA ASN A 166 12.44 24.28 16.97
C ASN A 166 10.95 23.99 16.75
N LEU A 167 10.60 22.78 16.30
CA LEU A 167 9.21 22.37 16.15
C LEU A 167 8.44 22.43 17.47
N SER A 168 9.05 21.93 18.55
CA SER A 168 8.40 21.94 19.87
C SER A 168 8.18 23.35 20.41
N LEU A 169 9.10 24.29 20.11
CA LEU A 169 9.00 25.70 20.51
C LEU A 169 7.80 26.40 19.86
N GLU A 170 7.45 26.04 18.62
CA GLU A 170 6.25 26.57 17.94
C GLU A 170 4.95 26.28 18.70
N TYR A 171 4.93 25.21 19.51
CA TYR A 171 3.75 24.77 20.26
C TYR A 171 3.83 25.04 21.77
N GLY A 172 4.86 25.75 22.25
CA GLY A 172 5.01 26.13 23.66
C GLY A 172 6.19 25.48 24.39
N GLY A 173 7.09 24.79 23.68
CA GLY A 173 8.36 24.32 24.24
C GLY A 173 8.21 23.25 25.32
N LEU A 174 8.88 23.41 26.46
CA LEU A 174 8.98 22.36 27.49
C LEU A 174 7.62 21.95 28.09
N SER A 175 6.77 22.92 28.46
CA SER A 175 5.46 22.64 29.05
C SER A 175 4.57 21.86 28.08
N TYR A 176 4.61 22.23 26.80
CA TYR A 176 3.92 21.53 25.72
C TYR A 176 4.40 20.10 25.57
N ARG A 177 5.72 19.87 25.53
CA ARG A 177 6.32 18.54 25.38
C ARG A 177 5.85 17.59 26.47
N SER A 178 5.88 18.02 27.73
CA SER A 178 5.45 17.19 28.86
C SER A 178 3.98 16.77 28.74
N GLU A 179 3.09 17.69 28.40
CA GLU A 179 1.67 17.38 28.19
C GLU A 179 1.47 16.44 26.98
N ARG A 180 2.14 16.74 25.85
CA ARG A 180 2.01 15.94 24.63
C ARG A 180 2.48 14.50 24.82
N VAL A 181 3.63 14.31 25.48
CA VAL A 181 4.15 12.98 25.82
C VAL A 181 3.19 12.22 26.73
N HIS A 182 2.60 12.90 27.73
CA HIS A 182 1.61 12.28 28.60
C HIS A 182 0.38 11.79 27.83
N GLN A 183 -0.16 12.61 26.92
CA GLN A 183 -1.28 12.23 26.06
C GLN A 183 -0.94 11.02 25.17
N ILE A 184 0.22 11.03 24.50
CA ILE A 184 0.64 9.93 23.62
C ILE A 184 0.74 8.61 24.41
N ARG A 185 1.36 8.64 25.60
CA ARG A 185 1.47 7.46 26.46
C ARG A 185 0.11 6.89 26.84
N ILE A 186 -0.82 7.73 27.27
CA ILE A 186 -2.18 7.30 27.64
C ILE A 186 -2.85 6.56 26.46
N GLU A 187 -2.74 7.09 25.26
CA GLU A 187 -3.42 6.51 24.09
C GLU A 187 -2.72 5.26 23.54
N CYS A 188 -1.38 5.19 23.60
CA CYS A 188 -0.60 4.03 23.17
C CYS A 188 -0.70 2.85 24.17
N LEU A 189 -0.91 3.11 25.45
CA LEU A 189 -1.10 2.06 26.47
C LEU A 189 -2.45 1.31 26.33
N LYS A 190 -3.44 1.92 25.66
CA LYS A 190 -4.73 1.29 25.34
C LYS A 190 -4.58 0.27 24.21
N LYS A 191 -4.08 -0.92 24.55
CA LYS A 191 -3.91 -2.03 23.61
C LYS A 191 -5.25 -2.46 22.99
N ASN A 192 -5.20 -2.92 21.75
CA ASN A 192 -6.35 -3.47 21.00
C ASN A 192 -7.58 -2.56 20.97
N THR A 193 -7.40 -1.25 21.07
CA THR A 193 -8.49 -0.27 20.93
C THR A 193 -8.46 0.31 19.51
N PRO A 194 -9.59 0.33 18.78
CA PRO A 194 -9.63 0.85 17.41
C PRO A 194 -9.44 2.37 17.37
N GLY A 195 -8.91 2.89 16.25
CA GLY A 195 -8.80 4.32 16.00
C GLY A 195 -7.58 5.00 16.63
N ILE A 196 -6.45 4.31 16.80
CA ILE A 196 -5.23 4.88 17.40
C ILE A 196 -4.83 6.21 16.76
N LEU A 197 -4.98 6.35 15.44
CA LEU A 197 -4.63 7.59 14.73
C LEU A 197 -5.49 8.77 15.19
N HIS A 198 -6.81 8.60 15.26
CA HIS A 198 -7.72 9.66 15.70
C HIS A 198 -7.62 9.92 17.21
N ARG A 199 -7.25 8.91 18.02
CA ARG A 199 -6.97 9.11 19.45
C ARG A 199 -5.74 9.97 19.70
N ILE A 200 -4.66 9.75 18.94
CA ILE A 200 -3.42 10.54 19.03
C ILE A 200 -3.59 11.94 18.38
N TRP A 201 -4.35 12.00 17.28
CA TRP A 201 -4.65 13.22 16.52
C TRP A 201 -6.17 13.39 16.32
N PRO A 202 -6.89 13.98 17.29
CA PRO A 202 -8.35 14.14 17.23
C PRO A 202 -8.88 15.06 16.12
N GLN A 203 -8.00 15.81 15.46
CA GLN A 203 -8.34 16.71 14.35
C GLN A 203 -7.88 16.17 12.99
N LEU A 204 -7.47 14.90 12.93
CA LEU A 204 -6.99 14.27 11.70
C LEU A 204 -8.12 14.17 10.69
N GLY A 205 -7.95 14.81 9.54
CA GLY A 205 -9.01 14.87 8.52
C GLY A 205 -9.16 13.59 7.72
N PHE A 206 -8.06 12.90 7.43
CA PHE A 206 -8.05 11.63 6.71
C PHE A 206 -6.72 10.87 6.85
N ALA A 207 -6.78 9.57 6.64
CA ALA A 207 -5.61 8.73 6.36
C ALA A 207 -5.60 8.36 4.87
N SER A 208 -4.41 8.24 4.26
CA SER A 208 -4.29 7.83 2.85
C SER A 208 -3.18 6.82 2.62
N THR A 209 -3.50 5.77 1.85
CA THR A 209 -2.56 4.73 1.42
C THR A 209 -3.13 3.95 0.24
N ALA A 210 -2.29 3.28 -0.54
CA ALA A 210 -2.76 2.33 -1.56
C ALA A 210 -3.53 1.18 -0.89
N ILE A 211 -4.82 1.09 -1.17
CA ILE A 211 -5.74 0.05 -0.65
C ILE A 211 -6.31 -0.84 -1.76
N GLY A 212 -6.10 -0.50 -3.03
CA GLY A 212 -6.61 -1.26 -4.17
C GLY A 212 -5.78 -2.50 -4.52
N SER A 213 -6.40 -3.42 -5.28
CA SER A 213 -5.78 -4.64 -5.79
C SER A 213 -5.04 -5.41 -4.69
N SER A 214 -3.71 -5.57 -4.79
CA SER A 214 -2.95 -6.42 -3.88
C SER A 214 -2.92 -6.02 -2.41
N PHE A 215 -3.29 -4.78 -2.12
CA PHE A 215 -3.32 -4.23 -0.77
C PHE A 215 -4.68 -4.37 -0.08
N ALA A 216 -5.70 -4.87 -0.78
CA ALA A 216 -7.05 -5.00 -0.25
C ALA A 216 -7.12 -5.91 1.00
N VAL A 217 -6.18 -6.87 1.15
CA VAL A 217 -6.07 -7.71 2.37
C VAL A 217 -5.87 -6.88 3.64
N TYR A 218 -5.12 -5.79 3.56
CA TYR A 218 -4.73 -4.97 4.72
C TYR A 218 -5.79 -3.92 5.07
N LYS A 219 -6.81 -3.74 4.21
CA LYS A 219 -7.80 -2.68 4.37
C LYS A 219 -8.49 -2.74 5.72
N LYS A 220 -8.96 -3.93 6.14
CA LYS A 220 -9.66 -4.11 7.42
C LYS A 220 -8.78 -3.76 8.63
N GLU A 221 -7.51 -4.15 8.60
CA GLU A 221 -6.56 -3.86 9.66
C GLU A 221 -6.24 -2.35 9.73
N ILE A 222 -6.09 -1.70 8.57
CA ILE A 222 -5.87 -0.26 8.51
C ILE A 222 -7.12 0.51 8.96
N GLU A 223 -8.32 0.08 8.56
CA GLU A 223 -9.60 0.64 9.03
C GLU A 223 -9.74 0.52 10.55
N PHE A 224 -9.32 -0.60 11.14
CA PHE A 224 -9.27 -0.75 12.60
C PHE A 224 -8.41 0.33 13.26
N TYR A 225 -7.24 0.65 12.69
CA TYR A 225 -6.36 1.71 13.21
C TYR A 225 -6.86 3.13 12.93
N CYS A 226 -7.60 3.35 11.86
CA CYS A 226 -8.27 4.61 11.55
C CYS A 226 -9.48 4.85 12.47
N GLY A 227 -10.21 3.79 12.81
CA GLY A 227 -11.48 3.87 13.52
C GLY A 227 -12.63 4.31 12.61
N GLU A 228 -13.84 4.39 13.17
CA GLU A 228 -15.05 4.69 12.37
C GLU A 228 -15.12 6.12 11.83
N GLN A 229 -14.46 7.06 12.50
CA GLN A 229 -14.57 8.49 12.22
C GLN A 229 -13.57 9.00 11.18
N LEU A 230 -12.43 8.31 10.99
CA LEU A 230 -11.35 8.77 10.14
C LEU A 230 -11.48 8.14 8.74
N PRO A 231 -11.74 8.91 7.68
CA PRO A 231 -11.80 8.39 6.33
C PRO A 231 -10.46 7.80 5.91
N LEU A 232 -10.47 6.54 5.44
CA LEU A 232 -9.36 5.90 4.77
C LEU A 232 -9.52 6.09 3.25
N ILE A 233 -8.62 6.88 2.67
CA ILE A 233 -8.68 7.29 1.27
C ILE A 233 -7.60 6.55 0.47
N ASN A 234 -7.94 6.08 -0.73
CA ASN A 234 -6.94 5.55 -1.66
C ASN A 234 -5.94 6.64 -2.08
N LEU A 235 -4.91 6.30 -2.85
CA LEU A 235 -3.95 7.30 -3.31
C LEU A 235 -4.63 8.37 -4.17
N ALA A 236 -4.33 9.64 -3.88
CA ALA A 236 -4.87 10.77 -4.63
C ALA A 236 -4.54 10.74 -6.13
N VAL A 237 -3.50 9.99 -6.50
CA VAL A 237 -2.93 9.95 -7.84
C VAL A 237 -2.60 8.51 -8.22
N TYR A 238 -3.04 8.09 -9.41
CA TYR A 238 -2.60 6.86 -10.07
C TYR A 238 -1.32 7.14 -10.85
N LEU A 239 -0.22 6.50 -10.45
CA LEU A 239 1.12 6.72 -11.01
C LEU A 239 1.95 5.43 -11.03
N SER A 240 2.97 5.42 -11.89
CA SER A 240 4.03 4.42 -11.93
C SER A 240 5.39 5.07 -12.22
N SER A 241 6.43 4.26 -12.46
CA SER A 241 7.74 4.79 -12.87
C SER A 241 7.70 5.36 -14.31
N GLU A 242 6.78 4.88 -15.13
CA GLU A 242 6.55 5.28 -16.52
C GLU A 242 5.80 6.60 -16.64
N GLY A 243 5.03 7.01 -15.62
CA GLY A 243 4.33 8.29 -15.64
C GLY A 243 3.24 8.47 -14.58
N PHE A 244 2.52 9.58 -14.71
CA PHE A 244 1.32 9.90 -13.94
C PHE A 244 0.12 9.75 -14.85
N PHE A 245 -0.89 8.99 -14.42
CA PHE A 245 -1.96 8.55 -15.31
C PHE A 245 -3.32 9.09 -14.94
N GLY A 246 -3.60 9.30 -13.65
CA GLY A 246 -4.90 9.78 -13.23
C GLY A 246 -4.97 10.31 -11.81
N VAL A 247 -6.12 10.88 -11.47
CA VAL A 247 -6.43 11.43 -10.14
C VAL A 247 -7.66 10.74 -9.57
N LEU A 248 -7.69 10.56 -8.25
CA LEU A 248 -8.85 9.96 -7.59
C LEU A 248 -10.10 10.80 -7.83
N ALA A 249 -11.18 10.18 -8.28
CA ALA A 249 -12.42 10.87 -8.63
C ALA A 249 -13.25 11.25 -7.40
N SER A 250 -13.24 10.40 -6.37
CA SER A 250 -13.94 10.60 -5.10
C SER A 250 -13.20 9.91 -3.97
N ILE A 251 -13.24 10.47 -2.77
CA ILE A 251 -12.64 9.84 -1.57
C ILE A 251 -13.42 8.60 -1.11
N HIS A 252 -14.64 8.42 -1.63
CA HIS A 252 -15.53 7.31 -1.26
C HIS A 252 -15.47 6.15 -2.25
N THR A 253 -14.75 6.29 -3.36
CA THR A 253 -14.64 5.25 -4.39
C THR A 253 -13.16 4.99 -4.73
N ASP A 254 -12.89 3.86 -5.37
CA ASP A 254 -11.57 3.51 -5.92
C ASP A 254 -11.43 3.91 -7.40
N GLU A 255 -12.22 4.89 -7.83
CA GLU A 255 -12.31 5.35 -9.22
C GLU A 255 -11.30 6.46 -9.47
N TYR A 256 -10.63 6.39 -10.62
CA TYR A 256 -9.70 7.39 -11.10
C TYR A 256 -10.20 8.01 -12.39
N PHE A 257 -9.98 9.31 -12.51
CA PHE A 257 -10.02 10.05 -13.76
C PHE A 257 -8.65 9.98 -14.43
N LEU A 258 -8.56 9.37 -15.61
CA LEU A 258 -7.32 9.39 -16.39
C LEU A 258 -7.11 10.78 -16.98
N THR A 259 -5.92 11.35 -16.81
CA THR A 259 -5.61 12.74 -17.19
C THR A 259 -5.00 12.82 -18.59
N PRO A 260 -5.75 13.22 -19.64
CA PRO A 260 -5.25 13.16 -21.02
C PRO A 260 -4.07 14.10 -21.31
N SER A 261 -3.80 15.05 -20.40
CA SER A 261 -2.67 15.98 -20.49
C SER A 261 -1.33 15.38 -20.05
N THR A 262 -1.33 14.16 -19.48
CA THR A 262 -0.13 13.53 -18.90
C THR A 262 0.47 12.44 -19.78
N ALA A 263 -0.39 11.70 -20.48
CA ALA A 263 -0.01 10.72 -21.49
C ALA A 263 -1.15 10.58 -22.51
N PHE A 264 -0.81 10.08 -23.70
CA PHE A 264 -1.80 9.58 -24.64
C PHE A 264 -2.12 8.12 -24.28
N PHE A 265 -3.40 7.81 -24.11
CA PHE A 265 -3.87 6.50 -23.66
C PHE A 265 -4.55 5.73 -24.79
N GLU A 266 -4.16 4.48 -24.91
CA GLU A 266 -4.78 3.45 -25.73
C GLU A 266 -5.20 2.29 -24.83
N PHE A 267 -6.19 1.51 -25.26
CA PHE A 267 -6.80 0.46 -24.46
C PHE A 267 -6.92 -0.83 -25.26
N ILE A 268 -6.36 -1.93 -24.76
CA ILE A 268 -6.52 -3.26 -25.35
C ILE A 268 -7.61 -3.97 -24.55
N LYS A 269 -8.65 -4.52 -25.19
CA LYS A 269 -9.66 -5.31 -24.49
C LYS A 269 -9.03 -6.49 -23.78
N GLU A 270 -9.53 -6.85 -22.59
CA GLU A 270 -9.01 -7.96 -21.79
C GLU A 270 -8.87 -9.28 -22.58
N GLU A 271 -9.86 -9.60 -23.42
CA GLU A 271 -9.86 -10.79 -24.28
C GLU A 271 -8.77 -10.78 -25.37
N ASP A 272 -8.28 -9.61 -25.76
CA ASP A 272 -7.31 -9.42 -26.84
C ASP A 272 -5.86 -9.31 -26.34
N ILE A 273 -5.62 -9.22 -25.03
CA ILE A 273 -4.29 -8.99 -24.41
C ILE A 273 -3.21 -9.95 -24.93
N ASN A 274 -3.56 -11.20 -25.19
CA ASN A 274 -2.63 -12.25 -25.61
C ASN A 274 -2.40 -12.32 -27.13
N GLN A 275 -3.06 -11.48 -27.92
CA GLN A 275 -2.83 -11.40 -29.36
C GLN A 275 -1.44 -10.83 -29.65
N ALA A 276 -0.83 -11.25 -30.76
CA ALA A 276 0.48 -10.74 -31.17
C ALA A 276 0.43 -9.25 -31.53
N GLN A 277 -0.69 -8.79 -32.10
CA GLN A 277 -0.95 -7.39 -32.44
C GLN A 277 -2.41 -7.04 -32.09
N PRO A 278 -2.70 -6.80 -30.80
CA PRO A 278 -4.05 -6.48 -30.38
C PRO A 278 -4.49 -5.14 -30.95
N LYS A 279 -5.77 -5.04 -31.30
CA LYS A 279 -6.39 -3.76 -31.63
C LYS A 279 -6.45 -2.90 -30.37
N THR A 280 -6.13 -1.62 -30.51
CA THR A 280 -6.29 -0.63 -29.46
C THR A 280 -7.53 0.23 -29.71
N LEU A 281 -8.13 0.66 -28.60
CA LEU A 281 -9.22 1.61 -28.54
C LEU A 281 -8.73 2.92 -27.93
N LEU A 282 -9.39 4.02 -28.26
CA LEU A 282 -9.20 5.33 -27.65
C LEU A 282 -10.02 5.43 -26.35
N ILE A 283 -9.67 6.41 -25.51
CA ILE A 283 -10.38 6.66 -24.24
C ILE A 283 -11.89 6.91 -24.41
N SER A 284 -12.32 7.43 -25.56
CA SER A 284 -13.74 7.66 -25.87
C SER A 284 -14.49 6.39 -26.30
N GLU A 285 -13.77 5.31 -26.60
CA GLU A 285 -14.30 4.05 -27.14
C GLU A 285 -14.43 2.97 -26.07
N ILE A 286 -13.90 3.17 -24.86
CA ILE A 286 -14.05 2.21 -23.77
C ILE A 286 -15.43 2.32 -23.11
N GLU A 287 -15.99 1.17 -22.76
CA GLU A 287 -17.35 1.04 -22.25
C GLU A 287 -17.40 0.59 -20.79
N PRO A 288 -18.34 1.12 -19.97
CA PRO A 288 -18.60 0.64 -18.63
C PRO A 288 -18.86 -0.87 -18.58
N GLY A 289 -18.39 -1.53 -17.50
CA GLY A 289 -18.55 -2.97 -17.34
C GLY A 289 -17.47 -3.80 -18.03
N GLN A 290 -16.54 -3.16 -18.76
CA GLN A 290 -15.49 -3.84 -19.52
C GLN A 290 -14.10 -3.57 -18.93
N ARG A 291 -13.17 -4.50 -19.18
CA ARG A 291 -11.77 -4.40 -18.74
C ARG A 291 -10.83 -4.22 -19.91
N TYR A 292 -9.79 -3.42 -19.68
CA TYR A 292 -8.82 -3.07 -20.70
C TYR A 292 -7.41 -3.00 -20.12
N GLU A 293 -6.41 -3.50 -20.83
CA GLU A 293 -5.02 -3.18 -20.52
C GLU A 293 -4.68 -1.77 -21.00
N LEU A 294 -4.04 -1.00 -20.11
CA LEU A 294 -3.61 0.35 -20.41
C LEU A 294 -2.32 0.35 -21.24
N VAL A 295 -2.38 1.04 -22.38
CA VAL A 295 -1.23 1.35 -23.24
C VAL A 295 -1.01 2.84 -23.20
N CYS A 296 0.24 3.27 -23.02
CA CYS A 296 0.56 4.69 -22.87
C CYS A 296 1.66 5.13 -23.84
N THR A 297 1.51 6.36 -24.33
CA THR A 297 2.56 7.12 -25.00
C THR A 297 2.84 8.37 -24.17
N THR A 298 4.09 8.53 -23.72
CA THR A 298 4.49 9.58 -22.77
C THR A 298 5.47 10.57 -23.39
N ASP A 299 5.51 11.78 -22.84
CA ASP A 299 6.46 12.84 -23.25
C ASP A 299 7.93 12.47 -22.97
N SER A 300 8.16 11.42 -22.17
CA SER A 300 9.46 10.89 -21.81
C SER A 300 9.97 9.82 -22.79
N GLY A 301 9.25 9.60 -23.90
CA GLY A 301 9.72 8.78 -25.03
C GLY A 301 9.20 7.35 -25.06
N LEU A 302 8.30 6.96 -24.14
CA LEU A 302 7.57 5.69 -24.28
C LEU A 302 6.51 5.84 -25.37
N VAL A 303 6.47 4.92 -26.34
CA VAL A 303 5.54 4.94 -27.46
C VAL A 303 4.78 3.63 -27.50
N ARG A 304 3.44 3.69 -27.41
CA ARG A 304 2.53 2.54 -27.33
C ARG A 304 3.01 1.48 -26.34
N TYR A 305 3.52 1.93 -25.20
CA TYR A 305 4.06 1.06 -24.16
C TYR A 305 2.92 0.42 -23.37
N ARG A 306 2.88 -0.92 -23.37
CA ARG A 306 1.95 -1.72 -22.56
C ARG A 306 2.35 -1.61 -21.09
N LEU A 307 1.55 -0.90 -20.32
CA LEU A 307 1.81 -0.70 -18.89
C LEU A 307 1.66 -2.02 -18.09
N GLY A 308 0.84 -2.94 -18.62
CA GLY A 308 0.48 -4.20 -18.00
C GLY A 308 -0.58 -4.07 -16.91
N ASP A 309 -1.00 -2.85 -16.54
CA ASP A 309 -2.14 -2.64 -15.65
C ASP A 309 -3.44 -2.80 -16.46
N VAL A 310 -4.35 -3.64 -15.95
CA VAL A 310 -5.71 -3.81 -16.47
C VAL A 310 -6.65 -2.94 -15.64
N VAL A 311 -7.33 -2.03 -16.32
CA VAL A 311 -8.30 -1.11 -15.75
C VAL A 311 -9.71 -1.56 -16.08
N TYR A 312 -10.62 -1.42 -15.12
CA TYR A 312 -12.05 -1.67 -15.31
C TYR A 312 -12.75 -0.32 -15.49
N CYS A 313 -13.45 -0.13 -16.60
CA CYS A 313 -14.28 1.05 -16.80
C CYS A 313 -15.53 0.89 -15.95
N THR A 314 -15.64 1.66 -14.86
CA THR A 314 -16.73 1.51 -13.90
C THR A 314 -18.01 2.13 -14.45
N ARG A 315 -17.91 3.37 -14.92
CA ARG A 315 -19.01 4.20 -15.42
C ARG A 315 -18.44 5.41 -16.16
N TYR A 316 -19.32 6.19 -16.77
CA TYR A 316 -18.97 7.52 -17.22
C TYR A 316 -19.18 8.54 -16.08
N LEU A 317 -18.39 9.61 -16.08
CA LEU A 317 -18.58 10.75 -15.21
C LEU A 317 -19.98 11.35 -15.42
N SER A 318 -20.65 11.69 -14.33
CA SER A 318 -22.01 12.22 -14.34
C SER A 318 -22.07 13.60 -13.67
N GLN A 319 -23.17 14.33 -13.89
CA GLN A 319 -23.41 15.60 -13.20
C GLN A 319 -23.49 15.45 -11.67
N ALA A 320 -23.90 14.27 -11.18
CA ALA A 320 -24.01 14.00 -9.75
C ALA A 320 -22.65 14.01 -9.02
N ASP A 321 -21.54 13.84 -9.74
CA ASP A 321 -20.20 13.84 -9.17
C ASP A 321 -19.74 15.26 -8.75
N ASN A 322 -20.38 16.33 -9.25
CA ASN A 322 -20.05 17.74 -8.94
C ASN A 322 -18.55 18.09 -9.07
N THR A 323 -17.78 17.32 -9.85
CA THR A 323 -16.33 17.48 -10.01
C THR A 323 -15.97 18.51 -11.08
N VAL A 324 -16.75 18.56 -12.16
CA VAL A 324 -16.57 19.46 -13.31
C VAL A 324 -17.96 19.93 -13.77
N PRO A 325 -18.15 21.21 -14.15
CA PRO A 325 -19.39 21.64 -14.80
C PRO A 325 -19.57 20.88 -16.11
N LEU A 326 -20.56 19.98 -16.16
CA LEU A 326 -20.92 19.27 -17.38
C LEU A 326 -22.06 20.00 -18.10
N PRO A 327 -22.08 20.01 -19.45
CA PRO A 327 -23.18 20.60 -20.19
C PRO A 327 -24.52 19.95 -19.84
N PHE A 328 -25.61 20.74 -19.89
CA PHE A 328 -26.97 20.32 -19.52
C PHE A 328 -27.53 19.22 -20.44
N GLU A 329 -27.11 19.20 -21.71
CA GLU A 329 -27.54 18.23 -22.72
C GLU A 329 -26.67 16.96 -22.65
N GLN A 330 -27.28 15.83 -22.30
CA GLN A 330 -26.59 14.53 -22.15
C GLN A 330 -25.90 14.04 -23.43
N GLU A 331 -26.43 14.38 -24.61
CA GLU A 331 -25.85 14.00 -25.91
C GLU A 331 -24.52 14.72 -26.23
N LYS A 332 -24.22 15.83 -25.54
CA LYS A 332 -22.97 16.60 -25.68
C LYS A 332 -21.99 16.41 -24.53
N ILE A 333 -22.27 15.52 -23.58
CA ILE A 333 -21.31 15.18 -22.53
C ILE A 333 -20.17 14.39 -23.19
N PRO A 334 -18.91 14.86 -23.18
CA PRO A 334 -17.80 13.99 -23.55
C PRO A 334 -17.85 12.77 -22.62
N ARG A 335 -17.91 11.56 -23.19
CA ARG A 335 -17.87 10.30 -22.44
C ARG A 335 -16.52 10.22 -21.74
N ILE A 336 -16.48 10.70 -20.50
CA ILE A 336 -15.30 10.65 -19.65
C ILE A 336 -15.41 9.35 -18.84
N PRO A 337 -14.67 8.29 -19.19
CA PRO A 337 -14.69 7.07 -18.41
C PRO A 337 -13.99 7.28 -17.07
N LEU A 338 -14.61 6.77 -16.01
CA LEU A 338 -13.94 6.54 -14.74
C LEU A 338 -13.46 5.10 -14.70
N VAL A 339 -12.26 4.90 -14.17
CA VAL A 339 -11.62 3.59 -14.16
C VAL A 339 -11.13 3.22 -12.77
N SER A 340 -11.24 1.94 -12.42
CA SER A 340 -10.54 1.38 -11.26
C SER A 340 -9.45 0.43 -11.74
N ILE A 341 -8.41 0.23 -10.92
CA ILE A 341 -7.33 -0.72 -11.22
C ILE A 341 -7.81 -2.12 -10.83
N ALA A 342 -7.97 -3.01 -11.81
CA ALA A 342 -8.40 -4.38 -11.56
C ALA A 342 -7.21 -5.25 -11.13
N TYR A 343 -6.22 -5.41 -12.02
CA TYR A 343 -5.02 -6.21 -11.76
C TYR A 343 -3.88 -5.82 -12.69
N ARG A 344 -2.72 -6.48 -12.56
CA ARG A 344 -1.58 -6.34 -13.48
C ARG A 344 -1.30 -7.67 -14.17
N VAL A 345 -1.24 -7.70 -15.51
CA VAL A 345 -1.07 -8.92 -16.34
C VAL A 345 0.11 -9.78 -15.86
N GLY A 346 1.24 -9.17 -15.50
CA GLY A 346 2.43 -9.89 -15.02
C GLY A 346 2.29 -10.62 -13.67
N ASN A 347 1.19 -10.36 -12.94
CA ASN A 347 0.83 -10.98 -11.67
C ASN A 347 -0.23 -12.07 -11.82
N LEU A 348 -0.69 -12.35 -13.05
CA LEU A 348 -1.58 -13.47 -13.34
C LEU A 348 -0.88 -14.80 -13.12
N ILE A 349 -1.65 -15.78 -12.68
CA ILE A 349 -1.20 -17.15 -12.51
C ILE A 349 -1.98 -17.99 -13.49
N SER A 350 -1.25 -18.76 -14.29
CA SER A 350 -1.85 -19.61 -15.29
C SER A 350 -0.98 -20.82 -15.53
N ILE A 351 -1.62 -21.99 -15.61
CA ILE A 351 -1.05 -23.25 -16.04
C ILE A 351 -1.49 -23.57 -17.48
N THR A 352 -2.76 -23.36 -17.82
CA THR A 352 -3.35 -23.77 -19.12
C THR A 352 -4.04 -22.64 -19.89
N GLY A 353 -3.88 -21.38 -19.46
CA GLY A 353 -4.51 -20.19 -20.05
C GLY A 353 -5.71 -19.63 -19.28
N GLU A 354 -5.99 -20.17 -18.09
CA GLU A 354 -7.07 -19.77 -17.19
C GLU A 354 -6.92 -18.39 -16.54
N ASN A 355 -5.73 -17.80 -16.61
CA ASN A 355 -5.43 -16.44 -16.14
C ASN A 355 -6.06 -16.10 -14.77
N THR A 356 -5.76 -16.90 -13.75
CA THR A 356 -6.20 -16.64 -12.38
C THR A 356 -5.58 -15.33 -11.88
N THR A 357 -6.42 -14.32 -11.69
CA THR A 357 -6.05 -13.03 -11.12
C THR A 357 -5.89 -13.14 -9.61
N GLU A 358 -5.19 -12.17 -9.03
CA GLU A 358 -5.19 -11.99 -7.59
C GLU A 358 -6.60 -11.77 -7.03
N GLN A 359 -7.47 -11.05 -7.76
CA GLN A 359 -8.84 -10.79 -7.32
C GLN A 359 -9.64 -12.09 -7.20
N HIS A 360 -9.50 -13.04 -8.14
CA HIS A 360 -10.17 -14.35 -8.04
C HIS A 360 -9.76 -15.09 -6.77
N VAL A 361 -8.47 -15.06 -6.43
CA VAL A 361 -7.96 -15.69 -5.21
C VAL A 361 -8.46 -14.96 -3.96
N MET A 362 -8.44 -13.63 -3.98
CA MET A 362 -8.94 -12.78 -2.89
C MET A 362 -10.42 -13.01 -2.59
N ASP A 363 -11.26 -13.02 -3.62
CA ASP A 363 -12.69 -13.26 -3.49
C ASP A 363 -12.94 -14.67 -2.96
N ALA A 364 -12.19 -15.66 -3.45
CA ALA A 364 -12.28 -17.04 -2.95
C ALA A 364 -11.95 -17.12 -1.46
N LEU A 365 -10.82 -16.54 -1.04
CA LEU A 365 -10.37 -16.52 0.34
C LEU A 365 -11.34 -15.78 1.27
N GLN A 366 -11.88 -14.64 0.84
CA GLN A 366 -12.86 -13.88 1.63
C GLN A 366 -14.17 -14.65 1.83
N ARG A 367 -14.69 -15.30 0.78
CA ARG A 367 -15.88 -16.16 0.88
C ARG A 367 -15.63 -17.35 1.80
N THR A 368 -14.47 -17.99 1.69
CA THR A 368 -14.08 -19.10 2.56
C THR A 368 -14.04 -18.67 4.03
N VAL A 369 -13.44 -17.51 4.36
CA VAL A 369 -13.41 -16.98 5.73
C VAL A 369 -14.82 -16.72 6.27
N GLN A 370 -15.74 -16.22 5.44
CA GLN A 370 -17.14 -16.04 5.84
C GLN A 370 -17.83 -17.37 6.18
N ILE A 371 -17.58 -18.41 5.38
CA ILE A 371 -18.12 -19.75 5.61
C ILE A 371 -17.55 -20.35 6.91
N TRP A 372 -16.24 -20.22 7.14
CA TRP A 372 -15.62 -20.64 8.40
C TRP A 372 -16.25 -19.93 9.61
N LYS A 373 -16.52 -18.63 9.52
CA LYS A 373 -17.20 -17.89 10.59
C LYS A 373 -18.61 -18.41 10.87
N GLN A 374 -19.34 -18.83 9.84
CA GLN A 374 -20.67 -19.47 10.00
C GLN A 374 -20.58 -20.85 10.65
N GLN A 375 -19.44 -21.53 10.53
CA GLN A 375 -19.15 -22.83 11.15
C GLN A 375 -18.51 -22.67 12.54
N GLU A 376 -18.59 -21.49 13.16
CA GLU A 376 -17.97 -21.16 14.46
C GLU A 376 -16.44 -21.26 14.48
N ILE A 377 -15.81 -21.25 13.29
CA ILE A 377 -14.35 -21.18 13.12
C ILE A 377 -13.95 -19.71 13.01
N ASN A 378 -13.51 -19.13 14.13
CA ASN A 378 -13.13 -17.71 14.18
C ASN A 378 -11.65 -17.50 13.81
N VAL A 379 -11.36 -17.59 12.51
CA VAL A 379 -10.04 -17.31 11.93
C VAL A 379 -10.18 -16.28 10.82
N ASP A 380 -9.13 -15.47 10.67
CA ASP A 380 -8.97 -14.57 9.54
C ASP A 380 -7.63 -14.87 8.84
N ILE A 381 -7.53 -14.50 7.57
CA ILE A 381 -6.30 -14.67 6.78
C ILE A 381 -5.43 -13.45 7.02
N TYR A 382 -4.20 -13.70 7.50
CA TYR A 382 -3.19 -12.65 7.68
C TYR A 382 -2.59 -12.27 6.33
N ASP A 383 -2.07 -13.27 5.60
CA ASP A 383 -1.45 -13.06 4.29
C ASP A 383 -1.39 -14.37 3.48
N PHE A 384 -1.18 -14.26 2.17
CA PHE A 384 -1.05 -15.41 1.27
C PHE A 384 -0.11 -15.16 0.09
N THR A 385 0.47 -16.24 -0.43
CA THR A 385 1.18 -16.26 -1.71
C THR A 385 0.92 -17.58 -2.41
N LEU A 386 1.03 -17.61 -3.73
CA LEU A 386 0.85 -18.82 -4.51
C LEU A 386 1.87 -18.94 -5.64
N TYR A 387 1.99 -20.16 -6.17
CA TYR A 387 2.79 -20.42 -7.35
C TYR A 387 2.27 -21.64 -8.12
N PRO A 388 2.52 -21.71 -9.44
CA PRO A 388 2.19 -22.88 -10.24
C PRO A 388 3.26 -23.96 -10.05
N LYS A 389 2.84 -25.13 -9.57
CA LYS A 389 3.68 -26.32 -9.44
C LYS A 389 3.59 -27.17 -10.70
N LEU A 390 4.54 -26.93 -11.62
CA LEU A 390 4.59 -27.52 -12.96
C LEU A 390 5.30 -28.89 -13.03
N ASP A 391 6.05 -29.24 -12.00
CA ASP A 391 6.78 -30.52 -11.87
C ASP A 391 5.87 -31.71 -11.43
N THR A 392 4.54 -31.50 -11.40
CA THR A 392 3.55 -32.54 -11.11
C THR A 392 2.58 -32.69 -12.28
N PHE A 393 2.02 -33.89 -12.44
CA PHE A 393 1.00 -34.18 -13.42
C PHE A 393 -0.30 -34.68 -12.77
N PRO A 394 -1.46 -34.04 -13.02
CA PRO A 394 -1.60 -32.73 -13.64
C PRO A 394 -0.92 -31.64 -12.79
N SER A 395 -0.43 -30.60 -13.46
CA SER A 395 0.15 -29.41 -12.81
C SER A 395 -0.92 -28.70 -12.00
N ARG A 396 -0.52 -28.05 -10.90
CA ARG A 396 -1.48 -27.53 -9.92
C ARG A 396 -1.00 -26.25 -9.26
N TYR A 397 -1.90 -25.54 -8.60
CA TYR A 397 -1.54 -24.42 -7.74
C TYR A 397 -1.11 -24.91 -6.36
N VAL A 398 -0.12 -24.22 -5.81
CA VAL A 398 0.25 -24.34 -4.40
C VAL A 398 0.14 -22.96 -3.77
N MET A 399 -0.62 -22.86 -2.69
CA MET A 399 -0.89 -21.64 -1.95
C MET A 399 -0.36 -21.77 -0.53
N PHE A 400 0.45 -20.81 -0.10
CA PHE A 400 0.87 -20.65 1.29
C PHE A 400 -0.02 -19.63 1.98
N LEU A 401 -0.52 -19.97 3.17
CA LEU A 401 -1.49 -19.19 3.92
C LEU A 401 -1.00 -18.99 5.36
N GLU A 402 -0.95 -17.73 5.80
CA GLU A 402 -0.78 -17.40 7.21
C GLU A 402 -2.14 -16.99 7.78
N LEU A 403 -2.55 -17.63 8.87
CA LEU A 403 -3.83 -17.37 9.54
C LEU A 403 -3.59 -16.65 10.87
N PHE A 404 -4.55 -15.82 11.28
CA PHE A 404 -4.58 -15.27 12.64
C PHE A 404 -5.95 -15.52 13.29
N ASN A 405 -5.94 -15.67 14.62
CA ASN A 405 -7.14 -15.94 15.42
C ASN A 405 -7.45 -14.71 16.28
N ASN A 406 -8.70 -14.25 16.24
CA ASN A 406 -9.15 -13.07 16.97
C ASN A 406 -9.38 -13.29 18.48
N ASN A 407 -9.41 -14.55 18.96
CA ASN A 407 -9.85 -14.88 20.33
C ASN A 407 -8.72 -15.21 21.34
N SER A 408 -7.47 -14.87 21.06
CA SER A 408 -6.34 -15.30 21.92
C SER A 408 -5.99 -14.29 23.02
N GLN A 409 -6.73 -14.28 24.13
CA GLN A 409 -6.17 -13.82 25.42
C GLN A 409 -5.34 -14.90 26.13
N SER A 410 -5.31 -16.13 25.60
CA SER A 410 -4.54 -17.25 26.17
C SER A 410 -3.76 -17.97 25.07
N GLU A 411 -2.44 -17.76 25.08
CA GLU A 411 -1.53 -18.09 23.97
C GLU A 411 -1.26 -19.58 23.72
N ASN A 412 -1.85 -20.56 24.42
CA ASN A 412 -1.31 -21.94 24.33
C ASN A 412 -2.24 -23.14 24.57
N LYS A 413 -3.59 -23.04 24.45
CA LYS A 413 -4.45 -24.23 24.73
C LYS A 413 -5.64 -24.53 23.80
N ILE A 414 -5.86 -23.77 22.72
CA ILE A 414 -6.99 -24.01 21.79
C ILE A 414 -6.46 -24.29 20.38
N ILE A 415 -5.55 -25.26 20.26
CA ILE A 415 -4.78 -25.48 19.03
C ILE A 415 -5.02 -26.88 18.42
N ASP A 416 -5.33 -27.93 19.20
CA ASP A 416 -5.30 -29.30 18.65
C ASP A 416 -6.52 -29.78 17.85
N ARG A 417 -7.77 -29.41 18.19
CA ARG A 417 -8.96 -29.99 17.52
C ARG A 417 -9.56 -29.14 16.39
N GLN A 418 -9.44 -27.83 16.46
CA GLN A 418 -9.97 -26.92 15.41
C GLN A 418 -9.00 -26.77 14.23
N GLN A 419 -7.68 -26.93 14.42
CA GLN A 419 -6.70 -26.80 13.34
C GLN A 419 -6.66 -27.98 12.37
N CYS A 420 -6.91 -29.22 12.84
CA CYS A 420 -6.98 -30.40 11.97
C CYS A 420 -8.23 -30.41 11.06
N ILE A 421 -9.35 -29.84 11.53
CA ILE A 421 -10.56 -29.65 10.72
C ILE A 421 -10.29 -28.55 9.66
N LEU A 422 -9.62 -27.47 10.05
CA LEU A 422 -9.21 -26.38 9.17
C LEU A 422 -8.28 -26.81 8.04
N LEU A 423 -7.34 -27.74 8.25
CA LEU A 423 -6.36 -28.12 7.23
C LEU A 423 -6.94 -28.96 6.09
N ASN A 424 -7.92 -29.83 6.36
CA ASN A 424 -8.54 -30.66 5.33
C ASN A 424 -9.74 -30.00 4.65
N ASP A 425 -10.55 -29.21 5.37
CA ASP A 425 -11.65 -28.44 4.77
C ASP A 425 -11.18 -27.14 4.08
N ALA A 426 -10.05 -26.55 4.47
CA ALA A 426 -9.55 -25.36 3.78
C ALA A 426 -9.15 -25.63 2.34
N MET A 427 -8.54 -26.79 2.06
CA MET A 427 -8.15 -27.13 0.69
C MET A 427 -9.36 -27.27 -0.24
N SER A 428 -10.40 -27.99 0.21
CA SER A 428 -11.61 -28.22 -0.55
C SER A 428 -12.44 -26.93 -0.68
N GLU A 429 -12.60 -26.18 0.40
CA GLU A 429 -13.44 -24.98 0.40
C GLU A 429 -12.79 -23.82 -0.37
N ILE A 430 -11.48 -23.58 -0.21
CA ILE A 430 -10.78 -22.55 -0.98
C ILE A 430 -10.80 -22.92 -2.47
N GLU A 431 -10.57 -24.19 -2.82
CA GLU A 431 -10.66 -24.63 -4.21
C GLU A 431 -12.07 -24.46 -4.76
N ARG A 432 -13.10 -24.81 -3.98
CA ARG A 432 -14.51 -24.62 -4.36
C ARG A 432 -14.80 -23.15 -4.64
N GLN A 433 -14.43 -22.26 -3.72
CA GLN A 433 -14.65 -20.82 -3.91
C GLN A 433 -13.81 -20.24 -5.06
N LEU A 434 -12.61 -20.78 -5.32
CA LEU A 434 -11.79 -20.40 -6.46
C LEU A 434 -12.44 -20.81 -7.79
N CYS A 435 -13.05 -21.99 -7.86
CA CYS A 435 -13.84 -22.43 -9.01
C CYS A 435 -15.06 -21.53 -9.24
N GLU A 436 -15.72 -21.04 -8.18
CA GLU A 436 -16.82 -20.07 -8.28
C GLU A 436 -16.36 -18.64 -8.60
N ALA A 437 -15.08 -18.33 -8.40
CA ALA A 437 -14.48 -17.04 -8.74
C ALA A 437 -13.85 -17.03 -10.14
N ASN A 438 -13.51 -18.20 -10.71
CA ASN A 438 -12.91 -18.34 -12.03
C ASN A 438 -13.48 -19.59 -12.75
N ASP A 439 -14.49 -19.37 -13.60
CA ASP A 439 -15.14 -20.42 -14.39
C ASP A 439 -14.15 -21.17 -15.29
N ILE A 440 -13.14 -20.48 -15.84
CA ILE A 440 -12.12 -21.12 -16.67
C ILE A 440 -11.26 -22.06 -15.83
N TYR A 441 -10.87 -21.67 -14.62
CA TYR A 441 -10.15 -22.57 -13.70
C TYR A 441 -11.02 -23.80 -13.36
N LYS A 442 -12.31 -23.61 -13.08
CA LYS A 442 -13.29 -24.68 -12.81
C LYS A 442 -13.38 -25.68 -13.98
N ASP A 443 -13.52 -25.19 -15.21
CA ASP A 443 -13.59 -26.03 -16.40
C ASP A 443 -12.30 -26.84 -16.62
N GLN A 444 -11.14 -26.21 -16.41
CA GLN A 444 -9.83 -26.87 -16.58
C GLN A 444 -9.56 -27.89 -15.46
N ARG A 445 -10.03 -27.64 -14.23
CA ARG A 445 -9.99 -28.60 -13.11
C ARG A 445 -10.90 -29.80 -13.38
N ASN A 446 -12.13 -29.57 -13.85
CA ASN A 446 -13.09 -30.61 -14.19
C ASN A 446 -12.62 -31.47 -15.37
N ALA A 447 -11.92 -30.86 -16.33
CA ALA A 447 -11.30 -31.56 -17.46
C ALA A 447 -10.01 -32.33 -17.08
N GLY A 448 -9.56 -32.28 -15.83
CA GLY A 448 -8.34 -32.93 -15.36
C GLY A 448 -7.04 -32.31 -15.88
N LYS A 449 -7.12 -31.13 -16.51
CA LYS A 449 -5.95 -30.40 -17.05
C LYS A 449 -5.16 -29.68 -15.95
N ILE A 450 -5.85 -29.31 -14.87
CA ILE A 450 -5.24 -28.77 -13.65
C ILE A 450 -5.53 -29.72 -12.48
N GLY A 451 -4.52 -30.00 -11.66
CA GLY A 451 -4.64 -30.78 -10.43
C GLY A 451 -5.18 -29.98 -9.26
N SER A 452 -5.62 -30.66 -8.20
CA SER A 452 -6.17 -30.01 -7.01
C SER A 452 -5.20 -28.99 -6.39
N LEU A 453 -5.75 -27.83 -6.02
CA LEU A 453 -5.07 -26.81 -5.24
C LEU A 453 -4.50 -27.43 -3.96
N ILE A 454 -3.25 -27.13 -3.66
CA ILE A 454 -2.61 -27.48 -2.39
C ILE A 454 -2.52 -26.21 -1.55
N CYS A 455 -3.18 -26.20 -0.40
CA CYS A 455 -3.02 -25.15 0.60
C CYS A 455 -2.03 -25.61 1.67
N ILE A 456 -1.06 -24.76 2.00
CA ILE A 456 -0.03 -25.00 3.01
C ILE A 456 -0.12 -23.89 4.04
N LEU A 457 -0.45 -24.25 5.28
CA LEU A 457 -0.40 -23.30 6.38
C LEU A 457 1.05 -23.04 6.79
N VAL A 458 1.39 -21.78 7.02
CA VAL A 458 2.71 -21.36 7.49
C VAL A 458 2.62 -20.76 8.88
N ARG A 459 3.75 -20.79 9.61
CA ARG A 459 3.82 -20.29 10.99
C ARG A 459 3.50 -18.80 11.06
N LYS A 460 2.95 -18.36 12.19
CA LYS A 460 2.75 -16.93 12.47
C LYS A 460 4.08 -16.17 12.35
N GLY A 461 4.07 -15.03 11.65
CA GLY A 461 5.22 -14.19 11.36
C GLY A 461 6.00 -14.58 10.10
N THR A 462 5.63 -15.65 9.38
CA THR A 462 6.36 -16.10 8.19
C THR A 462 6.40 -15.02 7.12
N PHE A 463 5.26 -14.37 6.82
CA PHE A 463 5.21 -13.33 5.80
C PHE A 463 5.97 -12.07 6.23
N SER A 464 5.94 -11.72 7.53
CA SER A 464 6.73 -10.62 8.09
C SER A 464 8.24 -10.88 7.94
N ILE A 465 8.70 -12.09 8.26
CA ILE A 465 10.10 -12.49 8.10
C ILE A 465 10.50 -12.50 6.62
N PHE A 466 9.62 -13.01 5.75
CA PHE A 466 9.87 -13.04 4.31
C PHE A 466 10.03 -11.63 3.73
N LEU A 467 9.15 -10.72 4.13
CA LEU A 467 9.21 -9.31 3.74
C LEU A 467 10.56 -8.72 4.15
N ASN A 468 10.97 -8.88 5.41
CA ASN A 468 12.28 -8.45 5.89
C ASN A 468 13.44 -9.07 5.12
N LYS A 469 13.35 -10.36 4.75
CA LYS A 469 14.38 -11.03 3.95
C LYS A 469 14.50 -10.39 2.56
N ILE A 470 13.40 -10.10 1.88
CA ILE A 470 13.39 -9.43 0.57
C ILE A 470 13.98 -8.02 0.68
N LEU A 471 13.66 -7.28 1.74
CA LEU A 471 14.24 -5.95 1.98
C LEU A 471 15.77 -5.98 2.06
N VAL A 472 16.33 -7.05 2.61
CA VAL A 472 17.77 -7.21 2.77
C VAL A 472 18.44 -7.78 1.53
N THR A 473 17.79 -8.71 0.82
CA THR A 473 18.39 -9.39 -0.35
C THR A 473 18.17 -8.66 -1.67
N THR A 474 17.13 -7.83 -1.76
CA THR A 474 16.84 -7.04 -2.96
C THR A 474 17.12 -5.57 -2.67
N ASN A 475 17.69 -4.84 -3.62
CA ASN A 475 17.89 -3.38 -3.53
C ASN A 475 16.56 -2.59 -3.63
N ILE A 476 15.42 -3.22 -3.30
CA ILE A 476 14.10 -2.60 -3.33
C ILE A 476 13.95 -1.74 -2.07
N SER A 477 13.45 -0.52 -2.23
CA SER A 477 13.18 0.36 -1.09
C SER A 477 12.09 -0.27 -0.20
N PRO A 478 12.24 -0.26 1.13
CA PRO A 478 11.25 -0.89 1.99
C PRO A 478 9.84 -0.32 1.91
N THR A 479 9.73 0.94 1.53
CA THR A 479 8.43 1.54 1.22
C THR A 479 7.73 0.93 0.02
N GLN A 480 8.46 0.34 -0.93
CA GLN A 480 7.91 -0.12 -2.21
C GLN A 480 7.61 -1.61 -2.24
N VAL A 481 7.72 -2.30 -1.10
CA VAL A 481 7.42 -3.73 -1.06
C VAL A 481 5.92 -3.95 -1.22
N LYS A 482 5.58 -4.54 -2.35
CA LYS A 482 4.27 -5.10 -2.63
C LYS A 482 4.22 -6.54 -2.12
N PRO A 483 3.07 -7.02 -1.64
CA PRO A 483 2.89 -8.44 -1.33
C PRO A 483 3.27 -9.28 -2.54
N HIS A 484 4.14 -10.27 -2.32
CA HIS A 484 4.51 -11.21 -3.36
C HIS A 484 3.41 -12.27 -3.45
N ARG A 485 2.46 -12.08 -4.37
CA ARG A 485 1.33 -13.01 -4.56
C ARG A 485 1.68 -14.19 -5.44
N LEU A 486 2.56 -13.97 -6.41
CA LEU A 486 3.08 -15.00 -7.29
C LEU A 486 4.57 -15.23 -7.00
N LEU A 487 4.92 -16.40 -6.47
CA LEU A 487 6.33 -16.80 -6.35
C LEU A 487 6.83 -17.35 -7.68
N LYS A 488 7.92 -16.76 -8.19
CA LYS A 488 8.66 -17.26 -9.36
C LYS A 488 10.04 -17.81 -8.99
N ASN A 489 10.60 -17.35 -7.87
CA ASN A 489 11.95 -17.70 -7.42
C ASN A 489 11.91 -18.96 -6.54
N THR A 490 12.65 -20.00 -6.93
CA THR A 490 12.75 -21.28 -6.20
C THR A 490 13.21 -21.09 -4.75
N GLN A 491 14.12 -20.15 -4.46
CA GLN A 491 14.56 -19.86 -3.09
C GLN A 491 13.44 -19.27 -2.22
N HIS A 492 12.55 -18.47 -2.83
CA HIS A 492 11.39 -17.92 -2.13
C HIS A 492 10.37 -19.02 -1.85
N ILE A 493 10.12 -19.89 -2.84
CA ILE A 493 9.25 -21.06 -2.68
C ILE A 493 9.76 -21.96 -1.55
N GLN A 494 11.07 -22.25 -1.53
CA GLN A 494 11.68 -23.06 -0.48
C GLN A 494 11.55 -22.42 0.92
N PHE A 495 11.73 -21.11 1.03
CA PHE A 495 11.54 -20.40 2.31
C PHE A 495 10.15 -20.64 2.92
N PHE A 496 9.09 -20.60 2.11
CA PHE A 496 7.74 -20.87 2.61
C PHE A 496 7.53 -22.35 2.96
N TYR A 497 8.13 -23.27 2.20
CA TYR A 497 8.14 -24.69 2.55
C TYR A 497 8.85 -24.97 3.88
N ASP A 498 9.96 -24.29 4.16
CA ASP A 498 10.71 -24.44 5.41
C ASP A 498 9.94 -23.90 6.63
N ASN A 499 9.00 -22.97 6.40
CA ASN A 499 8.15 -22.37 7.42
C ASN A 499 6.73 -22.96 7.48
N LYS A 500 6.49 -24.08 6.78
CA LYS A 500 5.21 -24.79 6.87
C LYS A 500 4.96 -25.26 8.31
N ILE A 501 3.69 -25.37 8.65
CA ILE A 501 3.24 -26.02 9.87
C ILE A 501 3.18 -27.53 9.60
N ASP A 502 3.97 -28.32 10.32
CA ASP A 502 3.92 -29.78 10.18
C ASP A 502 2.70 -30.34 10.93
N ALA A 503 1.84 -31.07 10.22
CA ALA A 503 0.68 -31.74 10.81
C ALA A 503 1.05 -32.76 11.90
N ALA A 504 2.30 -33.25 11.92
CA ALA A 504 2.83 -34.15 12.94
C ALA A 504 3.13 -33.46 14.29
N LEU A 505 3.09 -32.12 14.37
CA LEU A 505 3.21 -31.39 15.63
C LEU A 505 1.90 -31.37 16.45
N PHE A 506 0.81 -31.90 15.87
CA PHE A 506 -0.53 -31.95 16.46
C PHE A 506 -1.12 -33.37 16.51
N SER A 507 -0.28 -34.39 16.31
CA SER A 507 -0.66 -35.81 16.39
C SER A 507 -0.25 -36.45 17.70
#